data_AF-A0A494Y3R2-F1
#
_entry.id   AF-A0A494Y3R2-F1
#
_cell.length_a   1.000
_cell.length_b   1.000
_cell.length_c   1.000
_cell.angle_alpha   90.00
_cell.angle_beta   90.00
_cell.angle_gamma   90.00
#
_symmetry.space_group_name_H-M   'P 1'
#
loop_
_entity.id
_entity.type
_entity.pdbx_description
1 polymer ?
#
loop_
_entity_poly.entity_id
_entity_poly.type
_entity_poly.pdbx_seq_one_letter_code
_entity_poly.pdbx_strand_id
1 'polypeptide(L)'
;MDRRSTLVFIALCAFASTAFADLHLTPQQCNAYPFKPVAHVTRRGLQRELAELEAVGYRPQQTDVDYPADIERAEHALRVVYRRDCGGVAPVLPAQNAIQTP
;
A
#
# COMPACT_ATOMS: atom_id res chain seq x y z
N MET A 1 -6.37 -26.81 39.81
CA MET A 1 -6.05 -25.62 38.99
C MET A 1 -5.24 -24.67 39.87
N ASP A 2 -3.92 -24.82 39.80
CA ASP A 2 -2.96 -24.14 40.66
C ASP A 2 -2.95 -22.63 40.40
N ARG A 3 -3.06 -21.83 41.47
CA ARG A 3 -2.96 -20.35 41.43
C ARG A 3 -1.69 -19.85 40.74
N ARG A 4 -0.64 -20.69 40.69
CA ARG A 4 0.61 -20.42 39.97
C ARG A 4 0.46 -20.53 38.45
N SER A 5 -0.40 -21.43 37.97
CA SER A 5 -0.69 -21.61 36.54
C SER A 5 -1.54 -20.47 36.00
N THR A 6 -2.47 -19.93 36.81
CA THR A 6 -3.34 -18.81 36.41
C THR A 6 -2.58 -17.51 36.16
N LEU A 7 -1.50 -17.25 36.90
CA LEU A 7 -0.69 -16.03 36.75
C LEU A 7 0.19 -16.05 35.49
N VAL A 8 0.60 -17.23 35.03
CA VAL A 8 1.41 -17.39 33.80
C VAL A 8 0.57 -17.10 32.55
N PHE A 9 -0.71 -17.50 32.55
CA PHE A 9 -1.61 -17.24 31.42
C PHE A 9 -1.97 -15.76 31.27
N ILE A 10 -2.09 -15.00 32.37
CA ILE A 10 -2.40 -13.56 32.32
C ILE A 10 -1.20 -12.74 31.82
N ALA A 11 0.02 -13.15 32.14
CA ALA A 11 1.24 -12.48 31.67
C ALA A 11 1.49 -12.66 30.16
N LEU A 12 0.97 -13.72 29.54
CA LEU A 12 1.21 -14.03 28.13
C LEU A 12 0.30 -13.23 27.16
N CYS A 13 -0.77 -12.61 27.65
CA CYS A 13 -1.74 -11.89 26.80
C CYS A 13 -1.39 -10.42 26.52
N ALA A 14 -0.28 -9.89 27.05
CA ALA A 14 0.09 -8.47 26.91
C ALA A 14 0.80 -8.11 25.59
N PHE A 15 1.03 -9.06 24.67
CA PHE A 15 1.62 -8.81 23.34
C PHE A 15 0.58 -8.79 22.22
N ALA A 16 -0.67 -8.43 22.52
CA ALA A 16 -1.60 -8.01 21.48
C ALA A 16 -1.23 -6.58 21.03
N SER A 17 -0.20 -6.46 20.21
CA SER A 17 0.02 -5.27 19.39
C SER A 17 -1.19 -5.16 18.46
N THR A 18 -2.23 -4.47 18.90
CA THR A 18 -3.30 -4.04 18.02
C THR A 18 -2.72 -2.91 17.17
N ALA A 19 -1.99 -3.29 16.11
CA ALA A 19 -1.67 -2.39 15.01
C ALA A 19 -2.98 -2.17 14.24
N PHE A 20 -3.84 -1.34 14.81
CA PHE A 20 -5.08 -0.93 14.19
C PHE A 20 -4.87 0.48 13.69
N ALA A 21 -5.15 0.65 12.40
CA ALA A 21 -5.32 1.91 11.69
C ALA A 21 -4.04 2.73 11.44
N ASP A 22 -3.58 2.64 10.20
CA ASP A 22 -4.00 3.71 9.30
C ASP A 22 -4.51 3.11 7.99
N LEU A 23 -5.59 3.67 7.44
CA LEU A 23 -6.11 3.36 6.10
C LEU A 23 -5.18 3.92 5.01
N HIS A 24 -3.88 3.93 5.27
CA HIS A 24 -2.88 4.65 4.51
C HIS A 24 -1.84 3.66 4.00
N LEU A 25 -1.47 3.81 2.73
CA LEU A 25 -0.41 3.04 2.12
C LEU A 25 0.91 3.29 2.88
N THR A 26 1.75 2.27 2.98
CA THR A 26 3.11 2.46 3.49
C THR A 26 3.88 3.44 2.61
N PRO A 27 4.91 4.16 3.12
CA PRO A 27 5.72 5.07 2.30
C PRO A 27 6.34 4.40 1.07
N GLN A 28 6.68 3.12 1.16
CA GLN A 28 7.18 2.34 0.03
C GLN A 28 6.10 2.09 -1.03
N GLN A 29 4.87 1.80 -0.62
CA GLN A 29 3.73 1.66 -1.53
C GLN A 29 3.38 3.01 -2.16
N CYS A 30 3.47 4.10 -1.40
CA CYS A 30 3.34 5.45 -1.94
C CYS A 30 4.38 5.71 -3.04
N ASN A 31 5.65 5.39 -2.80
CA ASN A 31 6.72 5.59 -3.77
C ASN A 31 6.69 4.67 -4.99
N ALA A 32 5.87 3.61 -5.00
CA ALA A 32 5.78 2.70 -6.14
C ALA A 32 4.66 3.08 -7.13
N TYR A 33 3.81 4.07 -6.80
CA TYR A 33 2.50 4.26 -7.39
C TYR A 33 2.22 5.73 -7.79
N PRO A 34 1.29 6.04 -8.72
CA PRO A 34 0.72 5.17 -9.76
C PRO A 34 1.66 5.02 -10.96
N PHE A 35 1.73 3.82 -11.56
CA PHE A 35 2.27 3.60 -12.91
C PHE A 35 3.61 4.28 -13.19
N LYS A 36 4.58 4.13 -12.28
CA LYS A 36 5.92 4.66 -12.55
C LYS A 36 6.49 3.94 -13.78
N PRO A 37 7.01 4.67 -14.78
CA PRO A 37 7.68 4.05 -15.91
C PRO A 37 8.77 3.12 -15.40
N VAL A 38 8.67 1.85 -15.78
CA VAL A 38 9.68 0.84 -15.48
C VAL A 38 10.46 0.51 -16.74
N ALA A 39 11.76 0.25 -16.61
CA ALA A 39 12.58 -0.18 -17.73
C ALA A 39 12.14 -1.53 -18.31
N HIS A 40 11.53 -2.39 -17.47
CA HIS A 40 11.02 -3.69 -17.88
C HIS A 40 9.72 -4.03 -17.14
N VAL A 41 8.69 -4.39 -17.90
CA VAL A 41 7.41 -4.86 -17.34
C VAL A 41 7.59 -6.30 -16.87
N THR A 42 7.43 -6.53 -15.57
CA THR A 42 7.41 -7.89 -15.02
C THR A 42 5.98 -8.38 -14.89
N ARG A 43 5.74 -9.69 -15.08
CA ARG A 43 4.41 -10.29 -14.90
C ARG A 43 3.81 -9.97 -13.53
N ARG A 44 4.64 -10.01 -12.48
CA ARG A 44 4.21 -9.71 -11.10
C ARG A 44 3.82 -8.24 -10.93
N GLY A 45 4.59 -7.32 -11.52
CA GLY A 45 4.29 -5.88 -11.49
C GLY A 45 2.96 -5.60 -12.19
N LEU A 46 2.79 -6.14 -13.40
CA LEU A 46 1.56 -6.01 -14.17
C LEU A 46 0.33 -6.57 -13.43
N GLN A 47 0.44 -7.76 -12.83
CA GLN A 47 -0.67 -8.36 -12.08
C GLN A 47 -1.07 -7.53 -10.86
N ARG A 48 -0.11 -6.92 -10.17
CA ARG A 48 -0.38 -6.01 -9.05
C ARG A 48 -1.12 -4.77 -9.54
N GLU A 49 -0.61 -4.11 -10.58
CA GLU A 49 -1.22 -2.88 -11.12
C GLU A 49 -2.64 -3.14 -11.64
N LEU A 50 -2.85 -4.30 -12.28
CA LEU A 50 -4.18 -4.72 -12.72
C LEU A 50 -5.14 -4.94 -11.52
N ALA A 51 -4.68 -5.60 -10.46
CA ALA A 51 -5.49 -5.81 -9.27
C ALA A 51 -5.90 -4.49 -8.59
N GLU A 52 -5.02 -3.49 -8.61
CA GLU A 52 -5.32 -2.16 -8.07
C GLU A 52 -6.38 -1.43 -8.92
N LEU A 53 -6.31 -1.53 -10.24
CA LEU A 53 -7.34 -1.01 -11.16
C LEU A 53 -8.68 -1.74 -10.95
N GLU A 54 -8.66 -3.06 -10.81
CA GLU A 54 -9.86 -3.86 -10.59
C GLU A 54 -10.53 -3.57 -9.24
N ALA A 55 -9.75 -3.17 -8.22
CA ALA A 55 -10.25 -2.76 -6.92
C ALA A 55 -11.05 -1.45 -6.96
N VAL A 56 -10.77 -0.58 -7.94
CA VAL A 56 -11.53 0.67 -8.16
C VAL A 56 -12.57 0.58 -9.28
N GLY A 57 -12.79 -0.63 -9.82
CA GLY A 57 -13.91 -0.92 -10.72
C GLY A 57 -13.52 -1.17 -12.18
N TYR A 58 -12.23 -1.24 -12.53
CA TYR A 58 -11.85 -1.75 -13.85
C TYR A 58 -12.26 -3.23 -13.99
N ARG A 59 -12.72 -3.60 -15.19
CA ARG A 59 -13.15 -4.95 -15.51
C ARG A 59 -12.68 -5.28 -16.93
N PRO A 60 -11.48 -5.87 -17.09
CA PRO A 60 -10.95 -6.17 -18.42
C PRO A 60 -11.86 -7.18 -19.15
N GLN A 61 -12.16 -6.91 -20.42
CA GLN A 61 -12.96 -7.79 -21.28
C GLN A 61 -12.17 -8.17 -22.53
N GLN A 62 -12.49 -9.33 -23.13
CA GLN A 62 -11.84 -9.77 -24.38
C GLN A 62 -12.22 -8.87 -25.57
N THR A 63 -13.44 -8.35 -25.58
CA THR A 63 -13.92 -7.39 -26.57
C THR A 63 -14.51 -6.24 -25.79
N ASP A 64 -13.80 -5.12 -25.80
CA ASP A 64 -14.15 -3.94 -25.03
C ASP A 64 -14.44 -2.78 -25.99
N VAL A 65 -15.71 -2.38 -26.03
CA VAL A 65 -16.17 -1.26 -26.86
C VAL A 65 -15.87 0.10 -26.22
N ASP A 66 -15.62 0.10 -24.92
CA ASP A 66 -15.38 1.30 -24.12
C ASP A 66 -13.88 1.58 -23.93
N TYR A 67 -12.99 0.69 -24.40
CA TYR A 67 -11.55 0.91 -24.34
C TYR A 67 -11.12 2.12 -25.19
N PRO A 68 -10.31 3.06 -24.65
CA PRO A 68 -9.64 3.03 -23.34
C PRO A 68 -10.39 3.78 -22.22
N ALA A 69 -11.60 4.27 -22.46
CA ALA A 69 -12.30 5.17 -21.54
C ALA A 69 -12.58 4.55 -20.17
N ASP A 70 -12.78 3.23 -20.08
CA ASP A 70 -13.03 2.52 -18.82
C ASP A 70 -11.77 2.37 -17.96
N ILE A 71 -10.63 2.03 -18.55
CA ILE A 71 -9.34 1.99 -17.86
C ILE A 71 -8.90 3.40 -17.44
N GLU A 72 -9.12 4.42 -18.26
CA GLU A 72 -8.82 5.82 -17.90
C GLU A 72 -9.65 6.31 -16.70
N ARG A 73 -10.93 5.94 -16.64
CA ARG A 73 -11.80 6.22 -15.48
C ARG A 73 -11.28 5.53 -14.22
N ALA A 74 -10.88 4.27 -14.32
CA ALA A 74 -10.32 3.51 -13.21
C ALA A 74 -9.00 4.14 -12.72
N GLU A 75 -8.09 4.50 -13.62
CA GLU A 75 -6.84 5.19 -13.25
C GLU A 75 -7.10 6.51 -12.52
N HIS A 76 -8.09 7.29 -12.96
CA HIS A 76 -8.46 8.52 -12.28
C HIS A 76 -9.01 8.26 -10.87
N ALA A 77 -9.91 7.27 -10.71
CA ALA A 77 -10.42 6.88 -9.41
C ALA A 77 -9.30 6.41 -8.47
N LEU A 78 -8.36 5.63 -8.99
CA LEU A 78 -7.22 5.12 -8.24
C LEU A 78 -6.24 6.23 -7.82
N ARG A 79 -6.04 7.26 -8.66
CA ARG A 79 -5.32 8.48 -8.26
C ARG A 79 -6.00 9.23 -7.10
N VAL A 80 -7.33 9.20 -7.02
CA VAL A 80 -8.07 9.80 -5.88
C VAL A 80 -7.83 8.99 -4.60
N VAL A 81 -7.96 7.67 -4.65
CA VAL A 81 -7.65 6.76 -3.53
C VAL A 81 -6.22 6.99 -3.05
N TYR A 82 -5.27 7.04 -3.98
CA TYR A 82 -3.87 7.27 -3.67
C TYR A 82 -3.61 8.61 -2.96
N ARG A 83 -4.19 9.71 -3.45
CA ARG A 83 -4.01 11.03 -2.81
C ARG A 83 -4.57 11.05 -1.39
N ARG A 84 -5.67 10.35 -1.14
CA ARG A 84 -6.23 10.18 0.21
C ARG A 84 -5.26 9.40 1.09
N ASP A 85 -4.72 8.29 0.59
CA ASP A 85 -3.94 7.35 1.40
C ASP A 85 -2.48 7.80 1.59
N CYS A 86 -1.92 8.61 0.70
CA CYS A 86 -0.52 9.07 0.76
C CYS A 86 -0.35 10.54 1.17
N GLY A 87 -1.44 11.30 1.36
CA GLY A 87 -1.42 12.75 1.63
C GLY A 87 -0.77 13.20 2.96
N GLY A 88 -0.29 12.28 3.79
CA GLY A 88 0.45 12.56 5.04
C GLY A 88 1.88 12.03 5.07
N VAL A 89 2.35 11.35 4.03
CA VAL A 89 3.72 10.79 3.99
C VAL A 89 4.68 11.87 3.52
N ALA A 90 5.32 12.57 4.46
CA ALA A 90 6.51 13.35 4.14
C ALA A 90 7.52 12.43 3.44
N PRO A 91 8.19 12.87 2.35
CA PRO A 91 9.23 12.07 1.74
C PRO A 91 10.28 11.74 2.80
N VAL A 92 10.48 10.45 3.08
CA VAL A 92 11.65 9.98 3.81
C VAL A 92 12.84 10.27 2.90
N LEU A 93 13.45 11.44 3.08
CA LEU A 93 14.76 11.72 2.53
C LEU A 93 15.69 10.64 3.06
N PRO A 94 16.50 9.99 2.20
CA PRO A 94 17.52 9.07 2.68
C PRO A 94 18.36 9.80 3.72
N ALA A 95 18.55 9.17 4.88
CA ALA A 95 19.34 9.68 5.99
C ALA A 95 20.61 10.33 5.46
N GLN A 96 20.68 11.64 5.63
CA GLN A 96 21.83 12.44 5.32
C GLN A 96 22.96 11.87 6.16
N ASN A 97 23.93 11.21 5.51
CA ASN A 97 25.17 10.81 6.14
C ASN A 97 25.69 12.00 6.93
N ALA A 98 25.87 11.78 8.23
CA ALA A 98 26.41 12.73 9.18
C ALA A 98 27.71 13.33 8.64
N ILE A 99 27.65 14.58 8.18
CA ILE A 99 28.82 15.45 8.14
C ILE A 99 28.85 16.11 9.51
N GLN A 100 29.62 15.49 10.39
CA GLN A 100 29.96 16.03 11.69
C GLN A 100 31.12 17.02 11.50
N THR A 101 30.81 18.31 11.61
CA THR A 101 31.76 19.41 11.85
C THR A 101 32.31 19.33 13.29
N PRO A 102 33.46 19.94 13.59
CA PRO A 102 33.59 21.40 13.70
C PRO A 102 34.28 22.09 12.51
#